data_AF-A0A1H4PHY0-F1
#
_entry.id   AF-A0A1H4PHY0-F1
#
_cell.length_a   1.000
_cell.length_b   1.000
_cell.length_c   1.000
_cell.angle_alpha   90.00
_cell.angle_beta   90.00
_cell.angle_gamma   90.00
#
_symmetry.space_group_name_H-M   'P 1'
#
loop_
_entity.id
_entity.type
_entity.pdbx_description
1 polymer ?
#
loop_
_entity_poly.entity_id
_entity_poly.type
_entity_poly.pdbx_seq_one_letter_code
_entity_poly.pdbx_strand_id
1 'polypeptide(L)'
;MSRALPKYNKRRVAFIGGAAAVALSGTVIAGFALAGETSRNGGTNARTLAGPGTISCPDVTGELPAIPASAQAEVDRNLALLQTQIGEANQRLVDTVGQGGPNFVQNAILGPLEDKRIATLNRIETAIGRAAAKPEGLEAFAACSLNADGGAEAGAGEEAGAGAEAGAGEGAGAGAGEEAGATPSETAAGDAGNAGDAAGEGAGGDAGDAGVGQIGCPDVTGELPAIPASAQAEVDRNLALLQTQIGEANQRLVDTVGQGGPNFVQNAILGPLEDKRIATLNRIETAIGRAAAKPEGLEAFAACTLTQ
;
A
#
# COMPACT_ATOMS: atom_id res chain seq x y z
N MET A 1 33.61 -52.31 18.43
CA MET A 1 32.46 -51.59 19.03
C MET A 1 31.59 -51.08 17.88
N SER A 2 30.40 -51.66 17.76
CA SER A 2 29.42 -51.47 16.70
C SER A 2 28.71 -50.11 16.78
N ARG A 3 28.24 -49.60 15.62
CA ARG A 3 27.00 -48.79 15.37
C ARG A 3 27.04 -48.31 13.91
N ALA A 4 26.56 -49.07 12.92
CA ALA A 4 25.17 -49.23 12.45
C ALA A 4 24.59 -47.98 11.76
N LEU A 5 24.59 -48.01 10.42
CA LEU A 5 23.97 -47.06 9.48
C LEU A 5 22.44 -47.30 9.37
N PRO A 6 21.60 -46.26 9.26
CA PRO A 6 20.17 -46.44 9.01
C PRO A 6 19.88 -46.79 7.54
N LYS A 7 19.13 -47.87 7.34
CA LYS A 7 18.62 -48.36 6.05
C LYS A 7 17.45 -47.50 5.56
N TYR A 8 17.60 -46.92 4.37
CA TYR A 8 16.49 -46.39 3.57
C TYR A 8 15.67 -47.56 2.99
N ASN A 9 14.40 -47.69 3.39
CA ASN A 9 13.48 -48.66 2.82
C ASN A 9 12.64 -48.03 1.70
N LYS A 10 12.77 -48.66 0.53
CA LYS A 10 12.13 -48.38 -0.75
C LYS A 10 10.73 -49.01 -0.78
N ARG A 11 9.66 -48.22 -0.86
CA ARG A 11 8.29 -48.67 -1.19
C ARG A 11 7.66 -47.65 -2.13
N ARG A 12 7.83 -47.87 -3.45
CA ARG A 12 6.87 -48.46 -4.40
C ARG A 12 5.63 -47.57 -4.62
N VAL A 13 5.66 -46.92 -5.79
CA VAL A 13 4.61 -46.17 -6.48
C VAL A 13 3.44 -47.09 -6.82
N ALA A 14 2.21 -46.59 -6.68
CA ALA A 14 1.03 -47.07 -7.40
C ALA A 14 0.18 -45.86 -7.82
N PHE A 15 0.16 -45.59 -9.12
CA PHE A 15 -0.83 -44.73 -9.78
C PHE A 15 -2.13 -45.52 -9.95
N ILE A 16 -3.27 -44.94 -9.56
CA ILE A 16 -4.59 -45.31 -10.08
C ILE A 16 -5.31 -44.00 -10.40
N GLY A 17 -5.62 -43.81 -11.67
CA GLY A 17 -6.44 -42.70 -12.17
C GLY A 17 -7.92 -42.92 -11.92
N GLY A 18 -8.70 -41.85 -12.10
CA GLY A 18 -10.16 -41.89 -12.10
C GLY A 18 -10.72 -40.50 -12.39
N ALA A 19 -11.30 -40.35 -13.57
CA ALA A 19 -11.91 -39.13 -14.08
C ALA A 19 -13.32 -38.87 -13.51
N ALA A 20 -13.70 -37.59 -13.50
CA ALA A 20 -15.03 -37.01 -13.70
C ALA A 20 -16.23 -37.50 -12.88
N ALA A 21 -16.88 -36.57 -12.15
CA ALA A 21 -18.26 -36.16 -12.43
C ALA A 21 -18.68 -35.00 -11.52
N VAL A 22 -19.08 -33.89 -12.14
CA VAL A 22 -19.88 -32.81 -11.54
C VAL A 22 -21.25 -33.38 -11.17
N ALA A 23 -21.66 -33.21 -9.93
CA ALA A 23 -23.05 -33.39 -9.51
C ALA A 23 -23.52 -32.12 -8.78
N LEU A 24 -24.23 -31.27 -9.51
CA LEU A 24 -25.11 -30.25 -8.96
C LEU A 24 -26.33 -30.97 -8.35
N SER A 25 -26.43 -30.99 -7.03
CA SER A 25 -27.70 -31.27 -6.35
C SER A 25 -27.81 -30.38 -5.12
N GLY A 26 -28.74 -29.43 -5.21
CA GLY A 26 -29.06 -28.50 -4.14
C GLY A 26 -29.60 -29.23 -2.91
N THR A 27 -29.09 -28.88 -1.75
CA THR A 27 -29.70 -29.16 -0.47
C THR A 27 -30.27 -27.88 0.09
N VAL A 28 -31.60 -27.82 0.08
CA VAL A 28 -32.42 -26.87 0.84
C VAL A 28 -32.18 -27.16 2.32
N ILE A 29 -31.55 -26.24 3.04
CA ILE A 29 -31.52 -26.31 4.51
C ILE A 29 -32.88 -25.81 4.98
N ALA A 30 -33.75 -26.77 5.31
CA ALA A 30 -35.00 -26.53 6.01
C ALA A 30 -34.71 -25.99 7.43
N GLY A 31 -35.44 -24.95 7.81
CA GLY A 31 -35.31 -24.28 9.09
C GLY A 31 -35.62 -25.19 10.27
N PHE A 32 -34.74 -25.18 11.25
CA PHE A 32 -35.10 -25.52 12.62
C PHE A 32 -35.68 -24.26 13.27
N ALA A 33 -37.00 -24.26 13.41
CA ALA A 33 -37.69 -23.35 14.30
C ALA A 33 -37.33 -23.72 15.75
N LEU A 34 -36.47 -22.92 16.38
CA LEU A 34 -36.30 -22.97 17.83
C LEU A 34 -37.33 -22.00 18.45
N ALA A 35 -38.48 -22.56 18.82
CA ALA A 35 -39.52 -21.85 19.53
C ALA A 35 -39.12 -21.64 21.00
N GLY A 36 -38.89 -20.38 21.37
CA GLY A 36 -39.31 -19.74 22.62
C GLY A 36 -38.88 -20.34 23.96
N GLU A 37 -37.86 -19.75 24.57
CA GLU A 37 -37.82 -19.53 26.02
C GLU A 37 -37.88 -18.02 26.29
N THR A 38 -38.98 -17.60 26.91
CA THR A 38 -39.18 -16.24 27.38
C THR A 38 -38.30 -15.99 28.59
N SER A 39 -37.32 -15.11 28.47
CA SER A 39 -36.80 -14.33 29.60
C SER A 39 -36.72 -12.87 29.22
N ARG A 40 -37.46 -12.09 30.00
CA ARG A 40 -37.75 -10.67 29.84
C ARG A 40 -36.56 -9.92 30.44
N ASN A 41 -35.73 -9.27 29.63
CA ASN A 41 -34.97 -8.09 30.06
C ASN A 41 -34.47 -7.28 28.86
N GLY A 42 -34.63 -5.95 28.94
CA GLY A 42 -34.43 -5.02 27.83
C GLY A 42 -32.99 -4.84 27.39
N GLY A 43 -32.81 -4.54 26.10
CA GLY A 43 -31.52 -4.15 25.52
C GLY A 43 -31.49 -4.32 24.00
N THR A 44 -31.67 -3.20 23.29
CA THR A 44 -31.27 -2.91 21.90
C THR A 44 -31.75 -3.83 20.77
N ASN A 45 -32.41 -3.19 19.81
CA ASN A 45 -32.73 -3.68 18.46
C ASN A 45 -31.62 -4.57 17.88
N ALA A 46 -31.80 -5.90 17.89
CA ALA A 46 -31.05 -6.78 17.00
C ALA A 46 -31.59 -6.56 15.58
N ARG A 47 -31.18 -5.46 14.97
CA ARG A 47 -31.43 -5.18 13.56
C ARG A 47 -30.52 -6.16 12.82
N THR A 48 -31.11 -7.17 12.18
CA THR A 48 -30.43 -7.89 11.11
C THR A 48 -30.12 -6.85 10.03
N LEU A 49 -28.91 -6.26 10.12
CA LEU A 49 -28.43 -5.25 9.19
C LEU A 49 -28.42 -5.87 7.80
N ALA A 50 -29.07 -5.19 6.86
CA ALA A 50 -28.99 -5.51 5.45
C ALA A 50 -27.56 -5.23 4.96
N GLY A 51 -26.65 -6.21 5.10
CA GLY A 51 -25.26 -6.09 4.69
C GLY A 51 -24.45 -4.99 5.42
N PRO A 52 -23.12 -4.93 5.18
CA PRO A 52 -22.24 -3.93 5.79
C PRO A 52 -22.52 -2.46 5.40
N GLY A 53 -23.33 -2.22 4.37
CA GLY A 53 -23.37 -0.94 3.66
C GLY A 53 -22.24 -0.79 2.63
N THR A 54 -22.18 0.37 1.96
CA THR A 54 -21.12 0.74 1.02
C THR A 54 -20.61 2.14 1.30
N ILE A 55 -19.31 2.35 1.13
CA ILE A 55 -18.69 3.66 1.29
C ILE A 55 -18.84 4.44 -0.02
N SER A 56 -19.40 5.64 0.06
CA SER A 56 -19.45 6.60 -1.04
C SER A 56 -18.60 7.82 -0.71
N CYS A 57 -17.84 8.27 -1.69
CA CYS A 57 -17.02 9.45 -1.59
C CYS A 57 -17.40 10.42 -2.70
N PRO A 58 -17.32 11.74 -2.46
CA PRO A 58 -17.50 12.74 -3.50
C PRO A 58 -16.57 12.50 -4.69
N ASP A 59 -17.10 12.72 -5.90
CA ASP A 59 -16.30 12.76 -7.12
C ASP A 59 -15.61 14.12 -7.23
N VAL A 60 -14.37 14.10 -7.70
CA VAL A 60 -13.49 15.26 -7.83
C VAL A 60 -13.21 15.61 -9.29
N THR A 61 -13.57 14.74 -10.24
CA THR A 61 -13.22 14.96 -11.65
C THR A 61 -13.87 16.20 -12.25
N GLY A 62 -15.06 16.59 -11.77
CA GLY A 62 -15.76 17.81 -12.19
C GLY A 62 -15.21 19.12 -11.60
N GLU A 63 -14.40 19.03 -10.55
CA GLU A 63 -13.84 20.19 -9.82
C GLU A 63 -12.40 20.51 -10.24
N LEU A 64 -11.80 19.65 -11.09
CA LEU A 64 -10.45 19.86 -11.58
C LEU A 64 -10.43 20.92 -12.70
N PRO A 65 -9.53 21.91 -12.64
CA PRO A 65 -9.32 22.83 -13.74
C PRO A 65 -8.68 22.11 -14.94
N ALA A 66 -8.48 22.83 -16.04
CA ALA A 66 -7.79 22.28 -17.21
C ALA A 66 -6.40 21.72 -16.83
N ILE A 67 -6.25 20.40 -16.94
CA ILE A 67 -5.03 19.69 -16.52
C ILE A 67 -3.96 19.86 -17.61
N PRO A 68 -2.77 20.39 -17.28
CA PRO A 68 -1.65 20.47 -18.21
C PRO A 68 -1.24 19.09 -18.72
N ALA A 69 -0.85 18.98 -20.00
CA ALA A 69 -0.45 17.70 -20.60
C ALA A 69 0.72 17.02 -19.86
N SER A 70 1.62 17.81 -19.29
CA SER A 70 2.74 17.32 -18.46
C SER A 70 2.31 16.69 -17.13
N ALA A 71 1.14 17.06 -16.61
CA ALA A 71 0.61 16.59 -15.33
C ALA A 71 -0.43 15.47 -15.48
N GLN A 72 -1.03 15.27 -16.67
CA GLN A 72 -2.10 14.30 -16.90
C GLN A 72 -1.80 12.91 -16.34
N ALA A 73 -0.64 12.33 -16.71
CA ALA A 73 -0.29 10.99 -16.27
C ALA A 73 -0.09 10.87 -14.74
N GLU A 74 0.29 11.95 -14.06
CA GLU A 74 0.41 11.97 -12.59
C GLU A 74 -0.97 12.12 -11.95
N VAL A 75 -1.82 13.01 -12.47
CA VAL A 75 -3.19 13.20 -12.00
C VAL A 75 -4.00 11.91 -12.17
N ASP A 76 -3.95 11.26 -13.34
CA ASP A 76 -4.66 10.01 -13.63
C ASP A 76 -4.29 8.88 -12.64
N ARG A 77 -3.00 8.78 -12.29
CA ARG A 77 -2.53 7.81 -11.29
C ARG A 77 -3.10 8.10 -9.91
N ASN A 78 -3.14 9.36 -9.51
CA ASN A 78 -3.70 9.75 -8.21
C ASN A 78 -5.23 9.55 -8.19
N LEU A 79 -5.95 9.82 -9.28
CA LEU A 79 -7.38 9.52 -9.41
C LEU A 79 -7.64 8.01 -9.30
N ALA A 80 -6.83 7.17 -9.94
CA ALA A 80 -6.91 5.72 -9.79
C ALA A 80 -6.61 5.26 -8.35
N LEU A 81 -5.67 5.92 -7.68
CA LEU A 81 -5.36 5.66 -6.27
C LEU A 81 -6.53 5.98 -5.35
N LEU A 82 -7.25 7.09 -5.58
CA LEU A 82 -8.47 7.42 -4.83
C LEU A 82 -9.50 6.29 -4.92
N GLN A 83 -9.68 5.69 -6.10
CA GLN A 83 -10.60 4.56 -6.29
C GLN A 83 -10.13 3.29 -5.57
N THR A 84 -8.82 3.06 -5.55
CA THR A 84 -8.24 1.92 -4.82
C THR A 84 -8.46 2.07 -3.31
N GLN A 85 -8.27 3.28 -2.76
CA GLN A 85 -8.53 3.57 -1.35
C GLN A 85 -9.99 3.30 -0.96
N ILE A 86 -10.95 3.65 -1.83
CA ILE A 86 -12.37 3.33 -1.63
C ILE A 86 -12.60 1.81 -1.64
N GLY A 87 -11.97 1.09 -2.57
CA GLY A 87 -12.05 -0.36 -2.64
C GLY A 87 -11.53 -1.05 -1.37
N GLU A 88 -10.35 -0.64 -0.89
CA GLU A 88 -9.76 -1.14 0.36
C GLU A 88 -10.64 -0.85 1.58
N ALA A 89 -11.23 0.35 1.66
CA ALA A 89 -12.11 0.72 2.75
C ALA A 89 -13.42 -0.08 2.74
N ASN A 90 -14.01 -0.31 1.55
CA ASN A 90 -15.18 -1.18 1.39
C ASN A 90 -14.86 -2.64 1.77
N GLN A 91 -13.69 -3.15 1.38
CA GLN A 91 -13.25 -4.49 1.77
C GLN A 91 -13.13 -4.58 3.30
N ARG A 92 -12.49 -3.59 3.93
CA ARG A 92 -12.33 -3.54 5.38
C ARG A 92 -13.67 -3.42 6.10
N LEU A 93 -14.64 -2.70 5.54
CA LEU A 93 -16.00 -2.61 6.07
C LEU A 93 -16.69 -3.99 6.10
N VAL A 94 -16.52 -4.79 5.04
CA VAL A 94 -17.05 -6.16 4.97
C VAL A 94 -16.34 -7.08 5.98
N ASP A 95 -15.02 -7.00 6.07
CA ASP A 95 -14.21 -7.91 6.90
C ASP A 95 -14.36 -7.65 8.41
N THR A 96 -14.85 -6.45 8.78
CA THR A 96 -15.03 -6.03 10.18
C THR A 96 -16.49 -6.02 10.63
N VAL A 97 -17.41 -6.59 9.83
CA VAL A 97 -18.82 -6.72 10.23
C VAL A 97 -18.94 -7.46 11.56
N GLY A 98 -19.67 -6.87 12.50
CA GLY A 98 -19.87 -7.43 13.85
C GLY A 98 -18.70 -7.20 14.81
N GLN A 99 -17.65 -6.46 14.40
CA GLN A 99 -16.54 -6.06 15.26
C GLN A 99 -16.67 -4.59 15.67
N GLY A 100 -16.30 -4.29 16.92
CA GLY A 100 -16.27 -2.91 17.43
C GLY A 100 -17.61 -2.36 17.93
N GLY A 101 -17.58 -1.12 18.43
CA GLY A 101 -18.77 -0.39 18.92
C GLY A 101 -19.42 0.50 17.85
N PRO A 102 -20.47 1.26 18.20
CA PRO A 102 -21.26 2.08 17.26
C PRO A 102 -20.45 3.05 16.39
N ASN A 103 -19.30 3.52 16.87
CA ASN A 103 -18.43 4.48 16.17
C ASN A 103 -17.25 3.83 15.45
N PHE A 104 -17.18 2.49 15.39
CA PHE A 104 -16.02 1.78 14.84
C PHE A 104 -15.78 2.14 13.37
N VAL A 105 -16.82 2.12 12.52
CA VAL A 105 -16.68 2.44 11.10
C VAL A 105 -16.18 3.87 10.90
N GLN A 106 -16.72 4.82 11.67
CA GLN A 106 -16.31 6.22 11.60
C GLN A 106 -14.82 6.39 11.96
N ASN A 107 -14.38 5.80 13.07
CA ASN A 107 -13.03 6.00 13.60
C ASN A 107 -11.96 5.15 12.90
N ALA A 108 -12.28 3.91 12.56
CA ALA A 108 -11.31 2.94 12.07
C ALA A 108 -11.26 2.88 10.53
N ILE A 109 -12.35 3.25 9.85
CA ILE A 109 -12.45 3.11 8.39
C ILE A 109 -12.55 4.49 7.73
N LEU A 110 -13.57 5.29 8.08
CA LEU A 110 -13.81 6.57 7.42
C LEU A 110 -12.75 7.63 7.76
N GLY A 111 -12.34 7.76 9.03
CA GLY A 111 -11.27 8.69 9.42
C GLY A 111 -9.95 8.43 8.67
N PRO A 112 -9.37 7.22 8.72
CA PRO A 112 -8.15 6.92 7.98
C PRO A 112 -8.31 6.98 6.46
N LEU A 113 -9.52 6.78 5.93
CA LEU A 113 -9.80 6.95 4.50
C LEU A 113 -9.79 8.43 4.11
N GLU A 114 -10.40 9.29 4.91
CA GLU A 114 -10.41 10.74 4.72
C GLU A 114 -8.98 11.28 4.69
N ASP A 115 -8.14 10.95 5.68
CA ASP A 115 -6.73 11.38 5.74
C ASP A 115 -5.95 10.95 4.48
N LYS A 116 -6.13 9.71 4.04
CA LYS A 116 -5.50 9.18 2.83
C LYS A 116 -5.97 9.91 1.57
N ARG A 117 -7.26 10.26 1.49
CA ARG A 117 -7.82 11.01 0.36
C ARG A 117 -7.31 12.45 0.36
N ILE A 118 -7.27 13.12 1.51
CA ILE A 118 -6.67 14.47 1.66
C ILE A 118 -5.25 14.47 1.11
N ALA A 119 -4.43 13.49 1.50
CA ALA A 119 -3.05 13.39 1.05
C ALA A 119 -2.94 13.18 -0.48
N THR A 120 -3.81 12.36 -1.06
CA THR A 120 -3.84 12.14 -2.51
C THR A 120 -4.35 13.36 -3.28
N LEU A 121 -5.36 14.05 -2.77
CA LEU A 121 -5.90 15.28 -3.37
C LEU A 121 -4.86 16.40 -3.36
N ASN A 122 -4.13 16.56 -2.26
CA ASN A 122 -2.97 17.46 -2.17
C ASN A 122 -1.89 17.15 -3.22
N ARG A 123 -1.64 15.87 -3.51
CA ARG A 123 -0.72 15.48 -4.60
C ARG A 123 -1.24 15.88 -5.97
N ILE A 124 -2.55 15.75 -6.22
CA ILE A 124 -3.16 16.21 -7.48
C ILE A 124 -3.01 17.73 -7.63
N GLU A 125 -3.33 18.49 -6.58
CA GLU A 125 -3.15 19.94 -6.60
C GLU A 125 -1.71 20.33 -6.89
N THR A 126 -0.76 19.70 -6.20
CA THR A 126 0.67 19.95 -6.38
C THR A 126 1.14 19.59 -7.80
N ALA A 127 0.70 18.46 -8.35
CA ALA A 127 1.04 18.04 -9.70
C ALA A 127 0.57 19.06 -10.75
N ILE A 128 -0.65 19.58 -10.60
CA ILE A 128 -1.18 20.64 -11.46
C ILE A 128 -0.41 21.95 -11.24
N GLY A 129 -0.16 22.31 -9.97
CA GLY A 129 0.54 23.54 -9.56
C GLY A 129 1.98 23.68 -10.07
N ARG A 130 2.63 22.58 -10.47
CA ARG A 130 3.96 22.62 -11.10
C ARG A 130 3.93 23.17 -12.52
N ALA A 131 2.81 23.07 -13.23
CA ALA A 131 2.70 23.41 -14.65
C ALA A 131 1.62 24.46 -14.94
N ALA A 132 0.74 24.75 -13.98
CA ALA A 132 -0.33 25.74 -14.06
C ALA A 132 -0.61 26.34 -12.68
N ALA A 133 -1.61 27.22 -12.58
CA ALA A 133 -2.09 27.69 -11.29
C ALA A 133 -2.58 26.50 -10.45
N LYS A 134 -2.11 26.41 -9.20
CA LYS A 134 -2.48 25.36 -8.25
C LYS A 134 -3.99 25.49 -7.95
N PRO A 135 -4.80 24.44 -8.15
CA PRO A 135 -6.16 24.42 -7.61
C PRO A 135 -6.09 24.34 -6.08
N GLU A 136 -7.07 24.94 -5.42
CA GLU A 136 -7.20 24.94 -3.96
C GLU A 136 -8.56 24.39 -3.55
N GLY A 137 -8.62 23.72 -2.40
CA GLY A 137 -9.87 23.29 -1.78
C GLY A 137 -10.35 21.91 -2.25
N LEU A 138 -9.51 21.13 -2.93
CA LEU A 138 -9.87 19.76 -3.30
C LEU A 138 -10.04 18.86 -2.07
N GLU A 139 -9.41 19.20 -0.94
CA GLU A 139 -9.53 18.45 0.33
C GLU A 139 -10.95 18.43 0.89
N ALA A 140 -11.78 19.42 0.54
CA ALA A 140 -13.19 19.44 0.95
C ALA A 140 -13.97 18.23 0.43
N PHE A 141 -13.47 17.57 -0.63
CA PHE A 141 -14.06 16.38 -1.24
C PHE A 141 -13.45 15.06 -0.72
N ALA A 142 -12.59 15.13 0.30
CA ALA A 142 -11.95 13.95 0.86
C ALA A 142 -12.88 13.14 1.77
N ALA A 143 -13.81 13.79 2.46
CA ALA A 143 -14.72 13.15 3.40
C ALA A 143 -15.65 12.15 2.69
N CYS A 144 -15.68 10.92 3.19
CA CYS A 144 -16.54 9.85 2.67
C CYS A 144 -17.63 9.48 3.68
N SER A 145 -18.75 8.97 3.16
CA SER A 145 -19.90 8.55 3.96
C SER A 145 -20.18 7.06 3.80
N LEU A 146 -20.76 6.46 4.84
CA LEU A 146 -21.28 5.10 4.79
C LEU A 146 -22.75 5.12 4.38
N ASN A 147 -23.09 4.48 3.27
CA ASN A 147 -24.45 4.16 2.89
C ASN A 147 -24.82 2.79 3.48
N ALA A 148 -25.43 2.81 4.66
CA ALA A 148 -25.78 1.59 5.40
C ALA A 148 -26.98 0.82 4.81
N ASP A 149 -27.66 1.37 3.81
CA ASP A 149 -28.85 0.79 3.21
C ASP A 149 -28.74 0.86 1.69
N GLY A 150 -29.08 -0.24 0.98
CA GLY A 150 -29.15 -0.30 -0.48
C GLY A 150 -30.30 0.52 -1.07
N GLY A 151 -30.34 1.82 -0.79
CA GLY A 151 -31.30 2.78 -1.33
C GLY A 151 -30.56 3.92 -2.04
N ALA A 152 -31.06 4.27 -3.23
CA ALA A 152 -30.51 5.27 -4.13
C ALA A 152 -30.46 6.70 -3.56
N GLU A 153 -29.65 7.53 -4.24
CA GLU A 153 -29.37 8.97 -4.09
C GLU A 153 -30.46 9.88 -3.50
N ALA A 154 -30.01 10.81 -2.65
CA ALA A 154 -30.36 12.25 -2.62
C ALA A 154 -29.33 12.93 -1.70
N GLY A 155 -28.57 13.96 -2.10
CA GLY A 155 -29.08 15.31 -2.39
C GLY A 155 -28.79 16.20 -1.17
N ALA A 156 -28.05 17.29 -1.40
CA ALA A 156 -27.56 18.27 -0.43
C ALA A 156 -28.62 18.80 0.58
N GLY A 157 -28.15 19.24 1.75
CA GLY A 157 -28.97 19.96 2.72
C GLY A 157 -28.19 20.44 3.95
N GLU A 158 -27.74 21.68 3.89
CA GLU A 158 -27.22 22.53 4.97
C GLU A 158 -28.15 22.68 6.20
N GLU A 159 -27.50 22.90 7.36
CA GLU A 159 -27.84 23.81 8.49
C GLU A 159 -29.04 23.59 9.45
N ALA A 160 -28.79 24.12 10.66
CA ALA A 160 -29.65 24.36 11.83
C ALA A 160 -30.00 23.15 12.72
N GLY A 161 -29.90 23.20 14.06
CA GLY A 161 -29.64 24.30 14.98
C GLY A 161 -30.32 23.99 16.33
N ALA A 162 -29.56 24.19 17.42
CA ALA A 162 -29.95 24.62 18.77
C ALA A 162 -31.06 23.90 19.60
N GLY A 163 -30.68 23.61 20.86
CA GLY A 163 -31.52 23.62 22.07
C GLY A 163 -31.90 22.25 22.61
N ALA A 164 -31.83 21.92 23.90
CA ALA A 164 -31.57 22.69 25.10
C ALA A 164 -31.45 21.71 26.30
N GLU A 165 -30.51 21.99 27.20
CA GLU A 165 -30.51 21.83 28.68
C GLU A 165 -30.98 20.54 29.39
N ALA A 166 -30.06 19.92 30.16
CA ALA A 166 -30.13 19.61 31.61
C ALA A 166 -29.06 18.56 31.97
N GLY A 167 -28.23 18.66 33.01
CA GLY A 167 -28.17 19.60 34.12
C GLY A 167 -26.84 19.44 34.88
N ALA A 168 -26.61 20.41 35.76
CA ALA A 168 -25.40 20.71 36.51
C ALA A 168 -24.94 19.63 37.51
N GLY A 169 -23.64 19.70 37.84
CA GLY A 169 -23.02 18.96 38.94
C GLY A 169 -21.56 19.37 39.15
N GLU A 170 -21.33 20.57 39.70
CA GLU A 170 -20.05 21.05 40.21
C GLU A 170 -19.44 20.11 41.27
N GLY A 171 -18.12 19.92 41.22
CA GLY A 171 -17.34 19.28 42.26
C GLY A 171 -15.84 19.45 42.04
N ALA A 172 -15.26 20.49 42.63
CA ALA A 172 -13.84 20.81 42.62
C ALA A 172 -12.99 19.84 43.46
N GLY A 173 -11.72 19.65 43.08
CA GLY A 173 -10.72 18.98 43.91
C GLY A 173 -9.34 18.85 43.24
N ALA A 174 -8.40 19.69 43.65
CA ALA A 174 -6.98 19.66 43.29
C ALA A 174 -6.21 18.57 44.07
N GLY A 175 -5.05 18.12 43.56
CA GLY A 175 -4.04 17.45 44.39
C GLY A 175 -3.08 16.53 43.63
N ALA A 176 -1.78 16.82 43.80
CA ALA A 176 -0.60 16.20 43.19
C ALA A 176 -0.20 14.81 43.75
N GLY A 177 0.80 14.17 43.11
CA GLY A 177 1.75 13.29 43.80
C GLY A 177 2.19 11.99 43.10
N GLU A 178 3.38 12.04 42.52
CA GLU A 178 4.49 11.07 42.48
C GLU A 178 4.32 9.53 42.33
N GLU A 179 5.02 9.02 41.29
CA GLU A 179 6.11 8.01 41.30
C GLU A 179 6.00 6.70 42.12
N ALA A 180 6.00 5.56 41.41
CA ALA A 180 6.85 4.40 41.73
C ALA A 180 6.91 3.43 40.54
N GLY A 181 8.13 3.19 40.04
CA GLY A 181 8.39 2.41 38.83
C GLY A 181 8.47 0.89 38.99
N ALA A 182 8.53 0.23 37.83
CA ALA A 182 9.33 -0.98 37.56
C ALA A 182 9.30 -1.31 36.06
N THR A 183 10.40 -1.04 35.36
CA THR A 183 10.87 -1.83 34.19
C THR A 183 11.58 -3.10 34.70
N PRO A 184 11.89 -4.15 33.90
CA PRO A 184 11.94 -4.19 32.43
C PRO A 184 11.36 -5.47 31.77
N SER A 185 11.13 -5.42 30.45
CA SER A 185 11.91 -6.21 29.46
C SER A 185 11.20 -6.28 28.09
N GLU A 186 11.80 -5.57 27.14
CA GLU A 186 12.05 -5.88 25.72
C GLU A 186 11.06 -6.76 24.93
N THR A 187 10.41 -6.18 23.89
CA THR A 187 10.86 -6.36 22.48
C THR A 187 10.05 -5.48 21.50
N ALA A 188 10.82 -4.65 20.77
CA ALA A 188 10.66 -4.17 19.38
C ALA A 188 9.39 -3.40 18.93
N ALA A 189 9.49 -2.08 19.11
CA ALA A 189 9.20 -0.96 18.19
C ALA A 189 8.36 -1.18 16.91
N GLY A 190 7.29 -0.38 16.83
CA GLY A 190 6.77 0.17 15.58
C GLY A 190 7.17 1.64 15.42
N ASP A 191 7.40 1.98 14.15
CA ASP A 191 6.95 3.16 13.39
C ASP A 191 7.48 4.60 13.65
N ALA A 192 7.60 5.26 12.49
CA ALA A 192 7.33 6.67 12.19
C ALA A 192 8.48 7.69 12.04
N GLY A 193 8.55 8.21 10.80
CA GLY A 193 8.75 9.63 10.47
C GLY A 193 10.16 10.03 10.06
N ASN A 194 10.40 10.92 9.09
CA ASN A 194 9.55 11.65 8.14
C ASN A 194 10.49 12.26 7.08
N ALA A 195 9.90 12.64 5.95
CA ALA A 195 10.47 13.29 4.78
C ALA A 195 11.44 14.46 5.01
N GLY A 196 12.34 14.63 4.03
CA GLY A 196 13.01 15.87 3.69
C GLY A 196 13.25 15.94 2.18
N ASP A 197 12.60 16.90 1.54
CA ASP A 197 12.75 17.30 0.14
C ASP A 197 14.20 17.52 -0.31
N ALA A 198 14.50 17.14 -1.55
CA ALA A 198 15.45 17.85 -2.39
C ALA A 198 15.04 17.76 -3.87
N ALA A 199 14.73 18.92 -4.43
CA ALA A 199 14.72 19.19 -5.86
C ALA A 199 16.09 18.90 -6.49
N GLY A 200 16.12 18.59 -7.78
CA GLY A 200 17.37 18.46 -8.51
C GLY A 200 17.21 17.94 -9.93
N GLU A 201 16.94 18.86 -10.85
CA GLU A 201 17.61 19.01 -12.14
C GLU A 201 18.71 17.99 -12.44
N GLY A 202 18.66 17.45 -13.66
CA GLY A 202 19.79 16.74 -14.25
C GLY A 202 21.03 17.62 -14.28
N ALA A 203 22.05 17.20 -13.55
CA ALA A 203 23.44 17.48 -13.84
C ALA A 203 24.28 16.38 -13.17
N GLY A 204 25.10 15.70 -13.97
CA GLY A 204 26.18 14.88 -13.44
C GLY A 204 27.01 15.73 -12.49
N GLY A 205 27.13 15.25 -11.24
CA GLY A 205 27.92 15.87 -10.21
C GLY A 205 28.62 14.78 -9.44
N ASP A 206 29.84 14.48 -9.85
CA ASP A 206 30.89 13.88 -9.04
C ASP A 206 30.97 14.59 -7.68
N ALA A 207 30.23 14.09 -6.69
CA ALA A 207 30.51 14.34 -5.29
C ALA A 207 31.38 13.18 -4.81
N GLY A 208 32.68 13.33 -5.00
CA GLY A 208 33.68 12.39 -4.53
C GLY A 208 33.64 12.26 -3.01
N ASP A 209 33.19 11.10 -2.53
CA ASP A 209 33.80 10.49 -1.35
C ASP A 209 34.99 9.68 -1.85
N ALA A 210 36.16 10.33 -1.92
CA ALA A 210 37.38 9.76 -2.50
C ALA A 210 37.99 8.61 -1.67
N GLY A 211 37.24 8.00 -0.75
CA GLY A 211 37.71 6.92 0.13
C GLY A 211 36.98 5.59 -0.01
N VAL A 212 35.70 5.58 -0.39
CA VAL A 212 34.83 4.39 -0.25
C VAL A 212 34.48 3.70 -1.58
N GLY A 213 34.77 4.35 -2.71
CA GLY A 213 34.39 3.89 -4.05
C GLY A 213 32.91 4.15 -4.38
N GLN A 214 32.52 3.87 -5.63
CA GLN A 214 31.17 4.02 -6.15
C GLN A 214 30.69 2.72 -6.80
N ILE A 215 29.45 2.36 -6.54
CA ILE A 215 28.79 1.24 -7.22
C ILE A 215 28.38 1.69 -8.62
N GLY A 216 29.05 1.10 -9.61
CA GLY A 216 28.74 1.23 -11.02
C GLY A 216 27.98 0.01 -11.51
N CYS A 217 26.94 0.23 -12.30
CA CYS A 217 26.20 -0.84 -12.94
C CYS A 217 26.16 -0.61 -14.46
N PRO A 218 26.13 -1.68 -15.26
CA PRO A 218 25.96 -1.56 -16.71
C PRO A 218 24.69 -0.78 -17.06
N ASP A 219 24.80 0.07 -18.08
CA ASP A 219 23.66 0.72 -18.70
C ASP A 219 22.92 -0.26 -19.61
N VAL A 220 21.60 -0.21 -19.56
CA VAL A 220 20.70 -1.08 -20.32
C VAL A 220 19.96 -0.32 -21.42
N THR A 221 19.99 1.03 -21.41
CA THR A 221 19.20 1.83 -22.35
C THR A 221 19.58 1.59 -23.81
N GLY A 222 20.85 1.31 -24.08
CA GLY A 222 21.36 0.98 -25.42
C GLY A 222 21.04 -0.45 -25.90
N GLU A 223 20.62 -1.34 -25.01
CA GLU A 223 20.36 -2.76 -25.29
C GLU A 223 18.86 -3.04 -25.50
N LEU A 224 18.01 -2.03 -25.23
CA LEU A 224 16.57 -2.16 -25.42
C LEU A 224 16.21 -2.05 -26.92
N PRO A 225 15.37 -2.97 -27.44
CA PRO A 225 14.81 -2.81 -28.77
C PRO A 225 13.84 -1.62 -28.82
N ALA A 226 13.29 -1.34 -30.01
CA ALA A 226 12.26 -0.32 -30.15
C ALA A 226 11.08 -0.59 -29.19
N ILE A 227 10.87 0.33 -28.24
CA ILE A 227 9.86 0.19 -27.19
C ILE A 227 8.49 0.59 -27.77
N PRO A 228 7.46 -0.29 -27.68
CA PRO A 228 6.10 0.08 -28.07
C PRO A 228 5.56 1.23 -27.24
N ALA A 229 4.82 2.16 -27.86
CA ALA A 229 4.25 3.33 -27.17
C ALA A 229 3.39 2.95 -25.95
N SER A 230 2.70 1.81 -25.99
CA SER A 230 1.90 1.29 -24.87
C SER A 230 2.73 0.84 -23.66
N ALA A 231 4.00 0.48 -23.86
CA ALA A 231 4.91 0.02 -22.80
C ALA A 231 5.84 1.13 -22.30
N GLN A 232 5.97 2.24 -23.03
CA GLN A 232 6.98 3.28 -22.79
C GLN A 232 6.95 3.80 -21.34
N ALA A 233 5.79 4.20 -20.85
CA ALA A 233 5.66 4.72 -19.48
C ALA A 233 5.98 3.67 -18.39
N GLU A 234 5.75 2.38 -18.64
CA GLU A 234 6.13 1.31 -17.71
C GLU A 234 7.64 1.07 -17.75
N VAL A 235 8.25 1.04 -18.94
CA VAL A 235 9.70 0.90 -19.10
C VAL A 235 10.43 2.06 -18.45
N ASP A 236 10.01 3.31 -18.70
CA ASP A 236 10.63 4.51 -18.13
C ASP A 236 10.61 4.50 -16.59
N ARG A 237 9.50 4.06 -15.97
CA ARG A 237 9.42 3.90 -14.52
C ARG A 237 10.39 2.85 -13.99
N ASN A 238 10.53 1.73 -14.68
CA ASN A 238 11.46 0.68 -14.27
C ASN A 238 12.92 1.12 -14.48
N LEU A 239 13.23 1.89 -15.52
CA LEU A 239 14.55 2.49 -15.72
C LEU A 239 14.90 3.49 -14.60
N ALA A 240 13.95 4.34 -14.21
CA ALA A 240 14.12 5.23 -13.06
C ALA A 240 14.30 4.46 -11.74
N LEU A 241 13.61 3.33 -11.58
CA LEU A 241 13.78 2.44 -10.43
C LEU A 241 15.17 1.82 -10.39
N LEU A 242 15.74 1.42 -11.53
CA LEU A 242 17.13 0.93 -11.60
C LEU A 242 18.12 1.99 -11.11
N GLN A 243 17.93 3.25 -11.50
CA GLN A 243 18.77 4.36 -11.02
C GLN A 243 18.61 4.60 -9.52
N THR A 244 17.38 4.53 -9.01
CA THR A 244 17.11 4.66 -7.57
C THR A 244 17.83 3.57 -6.76
N GLN A 245 17.80 2.32 -7.25
CA GLN A 245 18.49 1.20 -6.61
C GLN A 245 20.01 1.42 -6.53
N ILE A 246 20.62 2.04 -7.55
CA ILE A 246 22.04 2.42 -7.54
C ILE A 246 22.30 3.48 -6.47
N GLY A 247 21.44 4.50 -6.39
CA GLY A 247 21.54 5.55 -5.37
C GLY A 247 21.46 4.99 -3.95
N GLU A 248 20.45 4.15 -3.68
CA GLU A 248 20.30 3.46 -2.38
C GLU A 248 21.52 2.59 -2.04
N ALA A 249 22.07 1.88 -3.03
CA ALA A 249 23.24 1.03 -2.81
C ALA A 249 24.50 1.85 -2.51
N ASN A 250 24.70 2.98 -3.20
CA ASN A 250 25.79 3.90 -2.92
C ASN A 250 25.65 4.55 -1.53
N GLN A 251 24.43 4.92 -1.14
CA GLN A 251 24.19 5.42 0.21
C GLN A 251 24.53 4.35 1.27
N ARG A 252 24.07 3.11 1.06
CA ARG A 252 24.42 1.99 1.96
C ARG A 252 25.91 1.72 2.01
N LEU A 253 26.64 1.87 0.90
CA LEU A 253 28.10 1.73 0.86
C LEU A 253 28.75 2.74 1.80
N VAL A 254 28.33 4.00 1.77
CA VAL A 254 28.82 5.07 2.66
C VAL A 254 28.44 4.81 4.11
N ASP A 255 27.19 4.41 4.38
CA ASP A 255 26.70 4.22 5.76
C ASP A 255 27.34 3.03 6.48
N THR A 256 27.90 2.08 5.72
CA THR A 256 28.48 0.83 6.24
C THR A 256 30.01 0.81 6.22
N VAL A 257 30.64 1.95 5.97
CA VAL A 257 32.12 2.07 6.01
C VAL A 257 32.65 1.66 7.37
N GLY A 258 33.65 0.77 7.37
CA GLY A 258 34.25 0.22 8.59
C GLY A 258 33.42 -0.88 9.27
N GLN A 259 32.28 -1.28 8.69
CA GLN A 259 31.46 -2.39 9.17
C GLN A 259 31.67 -3.64 8.31
N GLY A 260 31.80 -4.80 8.96
CA GLY A 260 31.84 -6.10 8.29
C GLY A 260 33.23 -6.58 7.84
N GLY A 261 33.27 -7.82 7.34
CA GLY A 261 34.50 -8.48 6.87
C GLY A 261 34.78 -8.22 5.37
N PRO A 262 35.84 -8.84 4.81
CA PRO A 262 36.32 -8.58 3.44
C PRO A 262 35.29 -8.76 2.30
N ASN A 263 34.21 -9.51 2.54
CA ASN A 263 33.16 -9.78 1.55
C ASN A 263 31.83 -9.06 1.85
N PHE A 264 31.82 -8.11 2.78
CA PHE A 264 30.58 -7.45 3.21
C PHE A 264 29.88 -6.74 2.05
N VAL A 265 30.60 -5.90 1.30
CA VAL A 265 30.05 -5.16 0.16
C VAL A 265 29.45 -6.12 -0.87
N GLN A 266 30.15 -7.20 -1.19
CA GLN A 266 29.66 -8.20 -2.14
C GLN A 266 28.35 -8.86 -1.67
N ASN A 267 28.29 -9.29 -0.41
CA ASN A 267 27.18 -10.08 0.10
C ASN A 267 25.97 -9.25 0.56
N ALA A 268 26.20 -8.06 1.12
CA ALA A 268 25.17 -7.25 1.75
C ALA A 268 24.66 -6.12 0.85
N ILE A 269 25.44 -5.72 -0.15
CA ILE A 269 25.12 -4.61 -1.05
C ILE A 269 24.98 -5.11 -2.48
N LEU A 270 26.05 -5.65 -3.09
CA LEU A 270 26.04 -6.02 -4.51
C LEU A 270 25.11 -7.20 -4.81
N GLY A 271 25.10 -8.26 -3.99
CA GLY A 271 24.20 -9.40 -4.19
C GLY A 271 22.72 -9.01 -4.14
N PRO A 272 22.23 -8.36 -3.05
CA PRO A 272 20.84 -7.89 -3.00
C PRO A 272 20.49 -6.85 -4.08
N LEU A 273 21.46 -6.03 -4.51
CA LEU A 273 21.27 -5.10 -5.61
C LEU A 273 21.09 -5.83 -6.95
N GLU A 274 21.92 -6.84 -7.22
CA GLU A 274 21.82 -7.68 -8.41
C GLU A 274 20.44 -8.35 -8.49
N ASP A 275 19.96 -8.97 -7.40
CA ASP A 275 18.63 -9.60 -7.35
C ASP A 275 17.49 -8.59 -7.65
N LYS A 276 17.57 -7.39 -7.05
CA LYS A 276 16.60 -6.31 -7.31
C LYS A 276 16.62 -5.84 -8.77
N ARG A 277 17.81 -5.73 -9.36
CA ARG A 277 17.99 -5.35 -10.76
C ARG A 277 17.46 -6.44 -11.69
N ILE A 278 17.76 -7.72 -11.45
CA ILE A 278 17.20 -8.86 -12.21
C ILE A 278 15.68 -8.80 -12.21
N ALA A 279 15.06 -8.60 -11.06
CA ALA A 279 13.61 -8.50 -10.96
C ALA A 279 13.03 -7.31 -11.74
N THR A 280 13.74 -6.19 -11.76
CA THR A 280 13.32 -4.97 -12.46
C THR A 280 13.50 -5.11 -13.98
N LEU A 281 14.61 -5.72 -14.43
CA LEU A 281 14.88 -6.01 -15.83
C LEU A 281 13.87 -7.00 -16.39
N ASN A 282 13.52 -8.05 -15.63
CA ASN A 282 12.44 -8.98 -15.99
C ASN A 282 11.08 -8.28 -16.18
N ARG A 283 10.78 -7.25 -15.37
CA ARG A 283 9.56 -6.44 -15.55
C ARG A 283 9.62 -5.65 -16.86
N ILE A 284 10.77 -5.06 -17.20
CA ILE A 284 10.97 -4.35 -18.47
C ILE A 284 10.75 -5.29 -19.65
N GLU A 285 11.38 -6.47 -19.64
CA GLU A 285 11.20 -7.45 -20.71
C GLU A 285 9.72 -7.86 -20.84
N THR A 286 9.05 -8.12 -19.72
CA THR A 286 7.64 -8.50 -19.71
C THR A 286 6.75 -7.37 -20.23
N ALA A 287 7.01 -6.11 -19.85
CA ALA A 287 6.26 -4.95 -20.31
C ALA A 287 6.36 -4.80 -21.84
N ILE A 288 7.56 -4.95 -22.40
CA ILE A 288 7.79 -4.91 -23.85
C ILE A 288 7.12 -6.12 -24.52
N GLY A 289 7.27 -7.32 -23.94
CA GLY A 289 6.73 -8.58 -24.46
C GLY A 289 5.20 -8.64 -24.56
N ARG A 290 4.47 -7.76 -23.87
CA ARG A 290 3.01 -7.64 -24.02
C ARG A 290 2.59 -6.98 -25.33
N ALA A 291 3.46 -6.17 -25.94
CA ALA A 291 3.15 -5.35 -27.11
C ALA A 291 4.07 -5.59 -28.31
N ALA A 292 5.21 -6.26 -28.11
CA ALA A 292 6.18 -6.63 -29.14
C ALA A 292 6.87 -7.95 -28.80
N ALA A 293 7.83 -8.36 -29.62
CA ALA A 293 8.71 -9.48 -29.28
C ALA A 293 9.44 -9.18 -27.95
N LYS A 294 9.36 -10.12 -27.01
CA LYS A 294 10.01 -10.01 -25.71
C LYS A 294 11.54 -9.97 -25.91
N PRO A 295 12.26 -8.94 -25.42
CA PRO A 295 13.71 -9.01 -25.34
C PRO A 295 14.12 -10.07 -24.30
N GLU A 296 15.22 -10.74 -24.56
CA GLU A 296 15.78 -11.75 -23.66
C GLU A 296 17.22 -11.40 -23.30
N GLY A 297 17.63 -11.72 -22.06
CA GLY A 297 19.01 -11.59 -21.62
C GLY A 297 19.35 -10.23 -21.03
N LEU A 298 18.36 -9.39 -20.71
CA LEU A 298 18.63 -8.14 -20.00
C LEU A 298 19.23 -8.39 -18.61
N GLU A 299 18.99 -9.54 -18.00
CA GLU A 299 19.52 -9.90 -16.68
C GLU A 299 21.05 -9.96 -16.65
N ALA A 300 21.71 -10.16 -17.79
CA ALA A 300 23.17 -10.12 -17.87
C ALA A 300 23.75 -8.75 -17.46
N PHE A 301 22.93 -7.70 -17.49
CA PHE A 301 23.30 -6.34 -17.10
C PHE A 301 22.90 -5.99 -15.66
N ALA A 302 22.43 -6.98 -14.89
CA ALA A 302 22.03 -6.77 -13.50
C ALA A 302 23.23 -6.67 -12.55
N ALA A 303 24.33 -7.37 -12.84
CA ALA A 303 25.51 -7.39 -11.99
C ALA A 303 26.17 -6.01 -11.93
N CYS A 304 26.38 -5.51 -10.72
CA CYS A 304 27.07 -4.25 -10.46
C CYS A 304 28.43 -4.48 -9.83
N THR A 305 29.33 -3.53 -10.01
CA THR A 305 30.69 -3.58 -9.48
C THR A 305 30.98 -2.39 -8.59
N LEU A 306 31.78 -2.61 -7.55
CA LEU A 306 32.39 -1.52 -6.82
C LEU A 306 33.58 -0.99 -7.64
N THR A 307 33.50 0.28 -8.01
CA THR A 307 34.57 1.05 -8.67
C THR A 307 35.25 1.87 -7.59
N GLN A 308 36.58 1.81 -7.48
CA GLN A 308 37.37 2.57 -6.50
C GLN A 308 38.28 3.55 -7.21
#